data_AF-A0A815YZ03-F1
#
_entry.id   AF-A0A815YZ03-F1
#
_cell.length_a   1.000
_cell.length_b   1.000
_cell.length_c   1.000
_cell.angle_alpha   90.00
_cell.angle_beta   90.00
_cell.angle_gamma   90.00
#
_symmetry.space_group_name_H-M   'P 1'
#
loop_
_entity.id
_entity.type
_entity.pdbx_description
1 polymer ?
#
loop_
_entity_poly.entity_id
_entity_poly.type
_entity_poly.pdbx_seq_one_letter_code
_entity_poly.pdbx_strand_id
1 'polypeptide(L)'
;TSSGSSAYQIRLAGFKGLVIIDSSSTFDQFYIKIRPSMLKFESDDWTLDMCDLSKPIPTPLNNQIILLLSDLGLPNKIFLKIQQRYFESGDHTISNFEQD
;
A
#
# COMPACT_ATOMS: atom_id res chain seq x y z
N THR A 1 -15.98 -3.70 -14.05
CA THR A 1 -14.84 -4.49 -13.55
C THR A 1 -14.96 -4.52 -12.05
N SER A 2 -15.08 -5.70 -11.41
CA SER A 2 -15.24 -5.77 -9.95
C SER A 2 -13.99 -5.18 -9.28
N SER A 3 -14.19 -4.06 -8.58
CA SER A 3 -13.19 -3.20 -7.97
C SER A 3 -12.57 -3.84 -6.71
N GLY A 4 -11.90 -4.98 -6.88
CA GLY A 4 -11.14 -5.64 -5.81
C GLY A 4 -9.69 -5.14 -5.78
N SER A 5 -9.15 -4.92 -4.57
CA SER A 5 -7.72 -4.66 -4.38
C SER A 5 -6.90 -5.89 -4.79
N SER A 6 -5.70 -5.66 -5.34
CA SER A 6 -4.81 -6.76 -5.74
C SER A 6 -4.01 -7.33 -4.57
N ALA A 7 -3.87 -6.59 -3.46
CA ALA A 7 -3.19 -7.03 -2.26
C ALA A 7 -3.95 -6.64 -0.98
N TYR A 8 -3.81 -7.47 0.05
CA TYR A 8 -4.47 -7.33 1.34
C TYR A 8 -3.47 -7.59 2.47
N GLN A 9 -3.54 -6.77 3.51
CA GLN A 9 -2.83 -7.03 4.76
C GLN A 9 -3.71 -7.89 5.66
N ILE A 10 -3.20 -9.04 6.09
CA ILE A 10 -3.97 -10.03 6.85
C ILE A 10 -3.37 -10.33 8.22
N ARG A 11 -4.25 -10.85 9.09
CA ARG A 11 -3.89 -11.67 10.26
C ARG A 11 -4.71 -12.96 10.23
N LEU A 12 -4.05 -14.08 10.52
CA LEU A 12 -4.67 -15.41 10.51
C LEU A 12 -3.85 -16.34 11.39
N ALA A 13 -4.39 -16.94 12.45
CA ALA A 13 -3.72 -17.99 13.24
C ALA A 13 -2.25 -17.70 13.61
N GLY A 14 -1.95 -16.47 14.05
CA GLY A 14 -0.59 -16.05 14.41
C GLY A 14 0.33 -15.73 13.21
N PHE A 15 -0.16 -15.89 11.99
CA PHE A 15 0.44 -15.37 10.76
C PHE A 15 0.03 -13.91 10.53
N LYS A 16 1.01 -13.08 10.15
CA LYS A 16 0.80 -11.67 9.77
C LYS A 16 1.62 -11.35 8.52
N GLY A 17 0.98 -10.70 7.55
CA GLY A 17 1.68 -10.24 6.35
C GLY A 17 0.75 -9.71 5.27
N LEU A 18 1.29 -9.65 4.05
CA LEU A 18 0.57 -9.24 2.86
C LEU A 18 0.29 -10.48 2.01
N VAL A 19 -0.93 -10.59 1.50
CA VAL A 19 -1.33 -11.57 0.48
C VAL A 19 -1.71 -10.84 -0.80
N ILE A 20 -1.47 -11.48 -1.94
CA ILE A 20 -1.79 -10.95 -3.26
C ILE A 20 -2.71 -11.92 -3.98
N ILE A 21 -3.58 -11.40 -4.85
CA ILE A 21 -4.41 -12.23 -5.72
C ILE A 21 -3.52 -12.82 -6.83
N ASP A 22 -3.49 -14.14 -6.93
CA ASP A 22 -2.81 -14.86 -8.01
C ASP A 22 -3.77 -15.13 -9.17
N SER A 23 -3.67 -14.35 -10.25
CA SER A 23 -4.50 -14.50 -11.45
C SER A 23 -4.13 -15.72 -12.31
N SER A 24 -2.99 -16.37 -12.04
CA SER A 24 -2.54 -17.55 -12.76
C SER A 24 -2.92 -18.86 -12.06
N SER A 25 -3.62 -18.78 -10.92
CA SER A 25 -4.01 -19.97 -10.17
C SER A 25 -5.01 -20.82 -10.95
N THR A 26 -4.64 -22.08 -11.21
CA THR A 26 -5.48 -23.08 -11.89
C THR A 26 -6.29 -23.94 -10.92
N PHE A 27 -6.29 -23.62 -9.64
CA PHE A 27 -7.03 -24.38 -8.65
C PHE A 27 -8.49 -23.94 -8.60
N ASP A 28 -9.40 -24.91 -8.55
CA ASP A 28 -10.85 -24.67 -8.48
C ASP A 28 -11.34 -24.24 -7.08
N GLN A 29 -10.45 -24.09 -6.11
CA GLN A 29 -10.77 -23.76 -4.71
C GLN A 29 -10.06 -22.50 -4.24
N PHE A 30 -10.68 -21.76 -3.32
CA PHE A 30 -10.05 -20.64 -2.64
C PHE A 30 -9.07 -21.15 -1.57
N TYR A 31 -7.79 -20.82 -1.72
CA TYR A 31 -6.76 -21.12 -0.74
C TYR A 31 -5.83 -19.92 -0.56
N ILE A 32 -5.15 -19.87 0.58
CA ILE A 32 -4.13 -18.85 0.86
C ILE A 32 -2.79 -19.57 1.05
N LYS A 33 -1.77 -19.16 0.30
CA LYS A 33 -0.39 -19.62 0.50
C LYS A 33 0.31 -18.70 1.49
N ILE A 34 0.81 -19.28 2.58
CA ILE A 34 1.51 -18.56 3.65
C ILE A 34 3.01 -18.90 3.59
N ARG A 35 3.87 -17.91 3.85
CA ARG A 35 5.33 -18.10 3.92
C ARG A 35 5.77 -18.29 5.38
N PRO A 36 6.84 -19.06 5.66
CA PRO A 36 7.33 -19.27 7.03
C PRO A 36 7.62 -17.97 7.79
N SER A 37 8.13 -16.94 7.11
CA SER A 37 8.41 -15.63 7.72
C SER A 37 7.17 -14.87 8.22
N MET A 38 5.97 -15.27 7.79
CA MET A 38 4.72 -14.68 8.24
C MET A 38 4.29 -15.16 9.62
N LEU A 39 4.78 -16.33 10.08
CA LEU A 39 4.48 -16.84 11.42
C LEU A 39 5.16 -15.96 12.48
N LYS A 40 4.37 -15.35 13.36
CA LYS A 40 4.87 -14.48 14.44
C LYS A 40 4.76 -15.13 15.80
N PHE A 41 3.73 -15.94 16.00
CA PHE A 41 3.46 -16.73 17.20
C PHE A 41 2.51 -17.87 16.81
N GLU A 42 2.46 -18.92 17.62
CA GLU A 42 1.50 -20.01 17.44
C GLU A 42 0.13 -19.59 17.99
N SER A 43 -0.92 -19.89 17.25
CA SER A 43 -2.31 -19.61 17.64
C SER A 43 -3.25 -20.60 16.97
N ASP A 44 -4.27 -21.04 17.69
CA ASP A 44 -5.32 -21.93 17.18
C ASP A 44 -6.51 -21.17 16.56
N ASP A 45 -6.49 -19.84 16.56
CA ASP A 45 -7.56 -19.01 15.99
C ASP A 45 -7.37 -18.80 14.48
N TRP A 46 -8.14 -19.54 13.68
CA TRP A 46 -8.13 -19.50 12.22
C TRP A 46 -9.05 -18.43 11.61
N THR A 47 -9.49 -17.45 12.40
CA THR A 47 -10.22 -16.29 11.87
C THR A 47 -9.30 -15.46 10.97
N LEU A 48 -9.77 -15.15 9.76
CA LEU A 48 -9.06 -14.30 8.81
C LEU A 48 -9.49 -12.83 8.98
N ASP A 49 -8.59 -12.00 9.49
CA ASP A 49 -8.81 -10.56 9.59
C ASP A 49 -8.15 -9.83 8.41
N MET A 50 -8.94 -9.05 7.67
CA MET A 50 -8.43 -8.07 6.71
C MET A 50 -8.14 -6.75 7.42
N CYS A 51 -6.87 -6.44 7.61
CA CYS A 51 -6.42 -5.22 8.31
C CYS A 51 -6.38 -4.00 7.40
N ASP A 52 -5.97 -4.17 6.14
CA ASP A 52 -5.89 -3.10 5.15
C ASP A 52 -5.88 -3.69 3.74
N LEU A 53 -6.09 -2.84 2.74
CA LEU A 53 -6.12 -3.19 1.33
C LEU A 53 -5.22 -2.27 0.53
N SER A 54 -4.70 -2.77 -0.60
CA SER A 54 -3.89 -1.95 -1.49
C SER A 54 -4.74 -0.83 -2.07
N LYS A 55 -4.35 0.40 -1.79
CA LYS A 55 -4.94 1.63 -2.35
C LYS A 55 -3.83 2.66 -2.59
N PRO A 56 -3.94 3.50 -3.64
CA PRO A 56 -3.08 4.67 -3.77
C PRO A 56 -3.30 5.58 -2.56
N ILE A 57 -2.22 5.94 -1.87
CA ILE A 57 -2.27 6.91 -0.77
C ILE A 57 -1.49 8.14 -1.26
N PRO A 58 -2.14 9.31 -1.37
CA PRO A 58 -1.41 10.55 -1.64
C PRO A 58 -0.52 10.85 -0.43
N THR A 59 0.79 10.85 -0.66
CA THR A 59 1.76 11.12 0.40
C THR A 59 2.63 12.32 0.02
N PRO A 60 2.79 13.31 0.92
CA PRO A 60 3.71 14.40 0.69
C PRO A 60 5.15 13.87 0.65
N LEU A 61 6.05 14.67 0.08
CA LEU A 61 7.46 14.33 0.02
C LEU A 61 8.06 14.43 1.44
N ASN A 62 8.50 13.31 1.99
CA ASN A 62 9.10 13.25 3.33
C ASN A 62 10.51 13.87 3.34
N ASN A 63 10.79 14.77 4.29
CA ASN A 63 12.08 15.41 4.49
C ASN A 63 13.25 14.41 4.59
N GLN A 64 13.05 13.25 5.21
CA GLN A 64 14.09 12.22 5.33
C GLN A 64 14.50 11.67 3.96
N ILE A 65 13.55 11.54 3.03
CA ILE A 65 13.80 11.10 1.66
C ILE A 65 14.52 12.20 0.87
N ILE A 66 14.11 13.47 1.06
CA ILE A 66 14.77 14.63 0.43
C ILE A 66 16.25 14.68 0.84
N LEU A 67 16.54 14.56 2.13
CA LEU A 67 17.91 14.58 2.66
C LEU A 67 18.76 13.46 2.03
N LEU A 68 18.28 12.22 2.08
CA LEU A 68 18.98 11.08 1.50
C LEU A 68 19.28 11.28 0.01
N LEU A 69 18.31 11.76 -0.76
CA LEU A 69 18.48 11.97 -2.19
C LEU A 69 19.37 13.17 -2.50
N SER A 70 19.34 14.22 -1.66
CA SER A 70 20.23 15.38 -1.77
C SER A 70 21.69 14.98 -1.52
N ASP A 71 21.94 14.14 -0.51
CA ASP A 71 23.26 13.59 -0.21
C ASP A 71 23.78 12.69 -1.34
N LEU A 72 22.89 12.01 -2.07
CA LEU A 72 23.21 11.26 -3.29
C LEU A 72 23.41 12.15 -4.53
N GLY A 73 23.34 13.48 -4.37
CA GLY A 73 23.64 14.46 -5.42
C GLY A 73 22.43 14.86 -6.29
N LEU A 74 21.20 14.51 -5.90
CA LEU A 74 20.03 14.99 -6.65
C LEU A 74 19.86 16.50 -6.47
N PRO A 75 19.71 17.27 -7.56
CA PRO A 75 19.47 18.71 -7.47
C PRO A 75 18.11 19.06 -6.85
N ASN A 76 18.09 20.07 -5.98
CA ASN A 76 16.88 20.52 -5.27
C ASN A 76 15.70 20.87 -6.19
N LYS A 77 15.96 21.30 -7.44
CA LYS A 77 14.93 21.58 -8.45
C LYS A 77 14.02 20.38 -8.74
N ILE A 78 14.48 19.15 -8.51
CA ILE A 78 13.68 17.94 -8.72
C ILE A 78 12.62 17.82 -7.61
N PHE A 79 13.02 18.03 -6.36
CA PHE A 79 12.09 17.99 -5.22
C PHE A 79 11.02 19.07 -5.32
N LEU A 80 11.40 20.30 -5.70
CA LEU A 80 10.46 21.40 -5.93
C LEU A 80 9.44 21.07 -7.03
N LYS A 81 9.87 20.43 -8.13
CA LYS A 81 8.95 19.99 -9.20
C LYS A 81 7.96 18.94 -8.72
N ILE A 82 8.41 17.98 -7.90
CA ILE A 82 7.53 16.94 -7.34
C ILE A 82 6.50 17.59 -6.40
N GLN A 83 6.96 18.50 -5.53
CA GLN A 83 6.09 19.22 -4.60
C GLN A 83 5.08 20.11 -5.35
N GLN A 84 5.50 20.80 -6.40
CA GLN A 84 4.61 21.60 -7.24
C GLN A 84 3.53 20.73 -7.90
N ARG A 85 3.91 19.59 -8.49
CA ARG A 85 2.93 18.65 -9.08
C ARG A 85 1.95 18.11 -8.04
N TYR A 86 2.40 17.87 -6.82
CA TYR A 86 1.54 17.44 -5.73
C TYR A 86 0.48 18.50 -5.40
N PHE A 87 0.87 19.78 -5.32
CA PHE A 87 -0.08 20.87 -5.11
C PHE A 87 -1.04 21.03 -6.31
N GLU A 88 -0.53 20.99 -7.54
CA GLU A 88 -1.37 21.06 -8.76
C GLU A 88 -2.40 19.91 -8.82
N SER A 89 -1.99 18.70 -8.41
CA SER A 89 -2.89 17.53 -8.39
C SER A 89 -3.90 17.57 -7.23
N GLY A 90 -3.50 18.18 -6.10
CA GLY A 90 -4.33 18.35 -4.91
C GLY A 90 -5.40 19.45 -5.08
N ASP A 91 -5.12 20.49 -5.86
CA ASP A 91 -6.06 21.60 -6.10
C ASP A 91 -7.34 21.13 -6.82
N HIS A 92 -7.21 20.17 -7.75
CA HIS A 92 -8.35 19.51 -8.41
C HIS A 92 -9.15 18.58 -7.48
N THR A 93 -8.56 18.17 -6.37
CA THR A 93 -9.19 17.25 -5.41
C THR A 93 -9.97 18.06 -4.37
N ILE A 94 -9.45 19.20 -3.92
CA ILE A 94 -10.12 20.09 -2.94
C ILE A 94 -11.35 20.78 -3.55
N SER A 95 -11.34 21.13 -4.84
CA SER A 95 -12.52 21.71 -5.52
C SER A 95 -13.73 20.76 -5.58
N ASN A 96 -13.52 19.44 -5.42
CA ASN A 96 -14.59 18.43 -5.39
C ASN A 96 -15.09 18.11 -3.98
N PHE A 97 -14.44 18.62 -2.92
CA PHE A 97 -14.85 18.41 -1.53
C PHE A 97 -15.63 19.61 -0.94
N GLU A 98 -15.78 20.70 -1.69
CA GLU A 98 -16.63 21.86 -1.30
C GLU A 98 -18.05 21.80 -1.90
N GLN A 99 -18.43 20.68 -2.54
CA GLN A 99 -19.78 20.39 -3.02
C GLN A 99 -20.25 19.01 -2.51
N ASP A 100 -20.28 18.81 -1.20
CA ASP A 100 -21.09 17.78 -0.52
C ASP A 100 -21.51 18.26 0.87
#